data_AF-A0A519WKG1-F1
#
_entry.id   AF-A0A519WKG1-F1
#
_cell.length_a   1.000
_cell.length_b   1.000
_cell.length_c   1.000
_cell.angle_alpha   90.00
_cell.angle_beta   90.00
_cell.angle_gamma   90.00
#
_symmetry.space_group_name_H-M   'P 1'
#
loop_
_entity.id
_entity.type
_entity.pdbx_description
1 polymer ?
#
loop_
_entity_poly.entity_id
_entity_poly.type
_entity_poly.pdbx_seq_one_letter_code
_entity_poly.pdbx_strand_id
1 'polypeptide(L)'
;MEVGYLISASNLDAPDATLNSLATSSSIYHLSTISPYSLSQLIKGDFAFGTLLEEQGIAAVPSKQQPTVNGDEYFNGGYCTLTYGSRNGGAVSAIQLETHGTNFRNSPAERTESAPKVAEAIIKYMQNHYGLLR
;
A
#
# COMPACT_ATOMS: atom_id res chain seq x y z
N MET A 1 -5.50 -0.59 -9.19
CA MET A 1 -5.45 0.38 -8.08
C MET A 1 -4.00 0.65 -7.79
N GLU A 2 -3.60 1.90 -7.63
CA GLU A 2 -2.22 2.19 -7.19
C GLU A 2 -2.22 2.48 -5.69
N VAL A 3 -1.21 1.98 -4.99
CA VAL A 3 -1.08 2.05 -3.53
C VAL A 3 0.18 2.84 -3.17
N GLY A 4 0.04 4.13 -2.88
CA GLY A 4 1.14 5.07 -2.65
C GLY A 4 1.70 5.07 -1.22
N TYR A 5 3.04 4.98 -1.10
CA TYR A 5 3.80 4.93 0.16
C TYR A 5 4.94 5.97 0.28
N LEU A 6 4.97 6.99 -0.58
CA LEU A 6 6.11 7.90 -0.84
C LEU A 6 7.37 7.21 -1.41
N ILE A 7 7.20 6.03 -2.01
CA ILE A 7 8.25 5.31 -2.72
C ILE A 7 8.05 5.54 -4.22
N SER A 8 9.05 6.04 -4.95
CA SER A 8 8.91 6.28 -6.40
C SER A 8 8.75 5.00 -7.21
N ALA A 9 8.21 5.10 -8.42
CA ALA A 9 8.16 4.01 -9.40
C ALA A 9 9.53 3.34 -9.58
N SER A 10 10.58 4.14 -9.81
CA SER A 10 11.95 3.64 -9.98
C SER A 10 12.48 2.88 -8.75
N ASN A 11 12.05 3.26 -7.54
CA ASN A 11 12.41 2.55 -6.33
C ASN A 11 11.63 1.25 -6.18
N LEU A 12 10.39 1.16 -6.69
CA LEU A 12 9.68 -0.11 -6.77
C LEU A 12 10.42 -1.10 -7.69
N ASP A 13 11.07 -0.64 -8.75
CA ASP A 13 11.88 -1.50 -9.63
C ASP A 13 13.23 -1.91 -9.03
N ALA A 14 13.64 -1.28 -7.92
CA ALA A 14 14.92 -1.56 -7.28
C ALA A 14 14.90 -2.90 -6.51
N PRO A 15 16.08 -3.52 -6.30
CA PRO A 15 16.20 -4.70 -5.45
C PRO A 15 15.68 -4.45 -4.03
N ASP A 16 15.19 -5.50 -3.39
CA ASP A 16 14.63 -5.44 -2.03
C ASP A 16 15.58 -4.80 -1.01
N ALA A 17 16.88 -5.06 -1.09
CA ALA A 17 17.87 -4.43 -0.23
C ALA A 17 17.88 -2.89 -0.36
N THR A 18 17.72 -2.37 -1.58
CA THR A 18 17.60 -0.93 -1.85
C THR A 18 16.30 -0.40 -1.27
N LEU A 19 15.17 -1.07 -1.49
CA LEU A 19 13.89 -0.67 -0.90
C LEU A 19 13.92 -0.65 0.62
N ASN A 20 14.54 -1.65 1.24
CA ASN A 20 14.65 -1.74 2.69
C ASN A 20 15.47 -0.58 3.28
N SER A 21 16.42 -0.04 2.54
CA SER A 21 17.17 1.17 2.94
C SER A 21 16.33 2.46 2.91
N LEU A 22 15.17 2.45 2.25
CA LEU A 22 14.27 3.60 2.09
C LEU A 22 13.15 3.67 3.13
N ALA A 23 13.16 2.79 4.14
CA ALA A 23 12.09 2.72 5.15
C ALA A 23 11.81 4.09 5.81
N THR A 24 12.86 4.85 6.13
CA THR A 24 12.76 6.19 6.75
C THR A 24 12.18 7.26 5.83
N SER A 25 12.13 7.01 4.52
CA SER A 25 11.54 7.92 3.53
C SER A 25 10.07 7.59 3.24
N SER A 26 9.56 6.47 3.73
CA SER A 26 8.19 6.01 3.50
C SER A 26 7.18 6.67 4.44
N SER A 27 5.94 6.85 3.96
CA SER A 27 4.81 7.30 4.79
C SER A 27 4.35 6.27 5.83
N ILE A 28 4.85 5.04 5.74
CA ILE A 28 4.61 3.95 6.69
C ILE A 28 5.85 3.60 7.52
N TYR A 29 6.81 4.54 7.65
CA TYR A 29 8.05 4.32 8.40
C TYR A 29 7.82 3.72 9.79
N HIS A 30 6.89 4.26 10.58
CA HIS A 30 6.63 3.70 11.92
C HIS A 30 6.23 2.24 11.86
N LEU A 31 5.41 1.84 10.88
CA LEU A 31 5.02 0.44 10.72
C LEU A 31 6.24 -0.46 10.51
N SER A 32 7.22 -0.02 9.71
CA SER A 32 8.47 -0.77 9.49
C SER A 32 9.32 -0.95 10.75
N THR A 33 9.07 -0.17 11.80
CA THR A 33 9.78 -0.29 13.10
C THR A 33 9.09 -1.23 14.08
N ILE A 34 7.80 -1.52 13.90
CA ILE A 34 7.01 -2.36 14.82
C ILE A 34 6.61 -3.70 14.20
N SER A 35 6.60 -3.78 12.87
CA SER A 35 6.32 -4.99 12.11
C SER A 35 7.57 -5.87 12.01
N PRO A 36 7.44 -7.20 12.03
CA PRO A 36 8.57 -8.10 11.75
C PRO A 36 8.99 -8.09 10.26
N TYR A 37 8.23 -7.41 9.40
CA TYR A 37 8.47 -7.35 7.96
C TYR A 37 9.31 -6.14 7.56
N SER A 38 10.23 -6.35 6.63
CA SER A 38 11.00 -5.29 5.97
C SER A 38 10.12 -4.43 5.06
N LEU A 39 10.59 -3.24 4.65
CA LEU A 39 9.79 -2.35 3.79
C LEU A 39 9.36 -3.03 2.49
N SER A 40 10.25 -3.79 1.83
CA SER A 40 9.91 -4.52 0.60
C SER A 40 8.77 -5.52 0.84
N GLN A 41 8.79 -6.23 1.97
CA GLN A 41 7.72 -7.14 2.36
C GLN A 41 6.42 -6.41 2.73
N LEU A 42 6.50 -5.22 3.33
CA LEU A 42 5.32 -4.42 3.67
C LEU A 42 4.60 -3.87 2.43
N ILE A 43 5.31 -3.63 1.32
CA ILE A 43 4.72 -3.04 0.10
C ILE A 43 4.58 -4.03 -1.07
N LYS A 44 5.25 -5.19 -1.06
CA LYS A 44 5.15 -6.24 -2.10
C LYS A 44 5.02 -7.67 -1.56
N GLY A 45 5.13 -7.90 -0.26
CA GLY A 45 5.11 -9.25 0.32
C GLY A 45 3.72 -9.86 0.42
N ASP A 46 3.63 -11.03 1.05
CA ASP A 46 2.39 -11.80 1.21
C ASP A 46 1.29 -11.01 1.93
N PHE A 47 1.66 -10.14 2.87
CA PHE A 47 0.73 -9.32 3.65
C PHE A 47 0.77 -7.84 3.28
N ALA A 48 1.37 -7.48 2.14
CA ALA A 48 1.32 -6.10 1.65
C ALA A 48 -0.11 -5.69 1.32
N PHE A 49 -0.45 -4.41 1.48
CA PHE A 49 -1.83 -3.97 1.28
C PHE A 49 -2.32 -4.21 -0.15
N GLY A 50 -1.48 -3.99 -1.17
CA GLY A 50 -1.79 -4.35 -2.55
C GLY A 50 -2.02 -5.84 -2.75
N THR A 51 -1.24 -6.71 -2.10
CA THR A 51 -1.44 -8.17 -2.14
C THR A 51 -2.79 -8.55 -1.56
N LEU A 52 -3.16 -7.96 -0.42
CA LEU A 52 -4.45 -8.21 0.22
C LEU A 52 -5.63 -7.70 -0.63
N LEU A 53 -5.46 -6.62 -1.38
CA LEU A 53 -6.45 -6.14 -2.37
C LEU A 53 -6.59 -7.12 -3.54
N GLU A 54 -5.48 -7.63 -4.08
CA GLU A 54 -5.46 -8.64 -5.15
C GLU A 54 -6.20 -9.92 -4.73
N GLU A 55 -6.02 -10.37 -3.48
CA GLU A 55 -6.76 -11.50 -2.92
C GLU A 55 -8.28 -11.28 -2.83
N GLN A 56 -8.73 -10.02 -2.79
CA GLN A 56 -10.16 -9.66 -2.87
C GLN A 56 -10.63 -9.42 -4.32
N GLY A 57 -9.78 -9.71 -5.30
CA GLY A 57 -10.06 -9.52 -6.73
C GLY A 57 -9.90 -8.07 -7.21
N ILE A 58 -9.16 -7.24 -6.48
CA ILE A 58 -8.85 -5.87 -6.89
C ILE A 58 -7.38 -5.80 -7.32
N ALA A 59 -7.16 -5.69 -8.64
CA ALA A 59 -5.81 -5.52 -9.18
C ALA A 59 -5.11 -4.32 -8.54
N ALA A 60 -3.91 -4.50 -8.00
CA ALA A 60 -3.22 -3.49 -7.21
C ALA A 60 -1.70 -3.51 -7.36
N VAL A 61 -1.10 -2.32 -7.43
CA VAL A 61 0.35 -2.09 -7.54
C VAL A 61 0.82 -1.04 -6.52
N PRO A 62 1.92 -1.26 -5.78
CA PRO A 62 2.67 -2.50 -5.69
C PRO A 62 1.92 -3.59 -4.91
N SER A 63 2.14 -4.84 -5.29
CA SER A 63 1.68 -6.07 -4.62
C SER A 63 2.64 -7.22 -4.91
N LYS A 64 2.42 -8.39 -4.33
CA LYS A 64 3.19 -9.59 -4.70
C LYS A 64 2.94 -10.00 -6.16
N GLN A 65 1.72 -9.83 -6.63
CA GLN A 65 1.27 -10.16 -7.98
C GLN A 65 1.77 -9.12 -9.00
N GLN A 66 1.83 -7.86 -8.59
CA GLN A 66 2.26 -6.72 -9.41
C GLN A 66 3.26 -5.87 -8.60
N PRO A 67 4.54 -6.29 -8.48
CA PRO A 67 5.51 -5.64 -7.60
C PRO A 67 6.01 -4.27 -8.10
N THR A 68 5.78 -3.98 -9.37
CA THR A 68 6.33 -2.85 -10.11
C THR A 68 5.25 -2.26 -11.02
N VAL A 69 5.44 -0.99 -11.40
CA VAL A 69 4.50 -0.25 -12.28
C VAL A 69 4.86 -0.43 -13.76
N ASN A 70 5.91 -1.19 -14.07
CA ASN A 70 6.32 -1.55 -15.44
C ASN A 70 6.50 -0.33 -16.38
N GLY A 71 6.96 0.79 -15.83
CA GLY A 71 7.17 2.04 -16.56
C GLY A 71 5.96 2.95 -16.66
N ASP A 72 4.79 2.54 -16.15
CA ASP A 72 3.60 3.38 -16.09
C ASP A 72 3.74 4.51 -15.06
N GLU A 73 2.93 5.55 -15.23
CA GLU A 73 2.80 6.60 -14.22
C GLU A 73 2.29 6.02 -12.91
N TYR A 74 2.76 6.57 -11.79
CA TYR A 74 2.44 6.08 -10.46
C TYR A 74 2.39 7.22 -9.45
N PHE A 75 1.24 7.37 -8.81
CA PHE A 75 1.04 8.36 -7.77
C PHE A 75 1.47 7.78 -6.42
N ASN A 76 2.75 7.98 -6.10
CA ASN A 76 3.33 7.43 -4.89
C ASN A 76 2.86 8.09 -3.59
N GLY A 77 2.14 9.21 -3.62
CA GLY A 77 1.57 9.87 -2.45
C GLY A 77 1.62 11.39 -2.53
N GLY A 78 0.49 12.02 -2.20
CA GLY A 78 0.32 13.47 -2.22
C GLY A 78 0.53 14.13 -0.87
N TYR A 79 0.02 15.36 -0.73
CA TYR A 79 0.24 16.21 0.44
C TYR A 79 -0.16 15.55 1.77
N CYS A 80 -1.32 14.89 1.84
CA CYS A 80 -1.77 14.25 3.08
C CYS A 80 -0.86 13.09 3.49
N THR A 81 -0.49 12.23 2.54
CA THR A 81 0.41 11.09 2.77
C THR A 81 1.81 11.56 3.19
N LEU A 82 2.30 12.62 2.55
CA LEU A 82 3.57 13.28 2.88
C LEU A 82 3.58 13.92 4.27
N THR A 83 2.51 14.63 4.62
CA THR A 83 2.44 15.47 5.82
C THR A 83 2.08 14.68 7.06
N TYR A 84 1.14 13.74 6.95
CA TYR A 84 0.52 13.05 8.09
C TYR A 84 0.93 11.58 8.23
N GLY A 85 1.69 11.04 7.27
CA GLY A 85 2.37 9.76 7.44
C GLY A 85 3.58 9.85 8.37
N SER A 86 4.11 8.70 8.76
CA SER A 86 5.15 8.58 9.79
C SER A 86 6.56 8.90 9.30
N ARG A 87 6.72 9.36 8.06
CA ARG A 87 8.03 9.75 7.48
C ARG A 87 8.77 10.73 8.37
N ASN A 88 8.06 11.70 8.95
CA ASN A 88 8.63 12.73 9.82
C ASN A 88 8.47 12.41 11.32
N GLY A 89 8.16 11.17 11.67
CA GLY A 89 7.91 10.72 13.04
C GLY A 89 6.42 10.49 13.37
N GLY A 90 6.14 10.11 14.61
CA GLY A 90 4.80 9.74 15.08
C GLY A 90 4.40 8.30 14.72
N ALA A 91 3.22 7.89 15.19
CA ALA A 91 2.75 6.51 15.05
C ALA A 91 1.81 6.26 13.86
N VAL A 92 1.46 7.30 13.11
CA VAL A 92 0.46 7.21 12.04
C VAL A 92 1.11 6.76 10.74
N SER A 93 0.59 5.70 10.14
CA SER A 93 0.95 5.27 8.79
C SER A 93 -0.08 5.81 7.80
N ALA A 94 0.38 6.37 6.69
CA ALA A 94 -0.49 6.91 5.65
C ALA A 94 -0.26 6.18 4.32
N ILE A 95 -1.34 5.81 3.65
CA ILE A 95 -1.33 5.15 2.34
C ILE A 95 -2.28 5.94 1.43
N GLN A 96 -1.85 6.24 0.21
CA GLN A 96 -2.72 6.81 -0.82
C GLN A 96 -3.27 5.70 -1.72
N LEU A 97 -4.54 5.78 -2.10
CA LEU A 97 -5.14 4.86 -3.07
C LEU A 97 -5.61 5.63 -4.30
N GLU A 98 -4.99 5.35 -5.46
CA GLU A 98 -5.53 5.82 -6.73
C GLU A 98 -6.41 4.76 -7.39
N THR A 99 -7.59 5.21 -7.81
CA THR A 99 -8.64 4.39 -8.40
C THR A 99 -8.98 4.92 -9.80
N HIS A 100 -7.95 5.04 -10.65
CA HIS A 100 -8.02 5.67 -11.96
C HIS A 100 -8.87 4.89 -13.00
N GLY A 101 -9.15 3.60 -12.75
CA GLY A 101 -9.92 2.75 -13.66
C GLY A 101 -11.42 3.06 -13.71
N THR A 102 -12.12 2.44 -14.66
CA THR A 102 -13.55 2.66 -14.90
C THR A 102 -14.49 1.69 -14.19
N ASN A 103 -13.96 0.64 -13.56
CA ASN A 103 -14.74 -0.52 -13.12
C ASN A 103 -14.63 -0.75 -11.60
N PHE A 104 -14.53 0.32 -10.81
CA PHE A 104 -14.27 0.22 -9.36
C PHE A 104 -15.25 1.01 -8.49
N ARG A 105 -15.49 2.29 -8.84
CA ARG A 105 -16.30 3.20 -8.01
C ARG A 105 -17.22 4.10 -8.84
N ASN A 106 -17.39 3.79 -10.12
CA ASN A 106 -17.93 4.69 -11.13
C ASN A 106 -19.47 4.61 -11.17
N SER A 107 -20.06 3.53 -10.64
CA SER A 107 -21.49 3.38 -10.43
C SER A 107 -21.87 3.06 -8.98
N PRO A 108 -23.15 3.20 -8.58
CA PRO A 108 -23.62 2.70 -7.28
C PRO A 108 -23.37 1.20 -7.08
N ALA A 109 -23.63 0.37 -8.10
CA ALA A 109 -23.45 -1.08 -8.02
C ALA A 109 -21.98 -1.46 -7.79
N GLU A 110 -21.06 -0.83 -8.52
CA GLU A 110 -19.62 -1.05 -8.34
C GLU A 110 -19.15 -0.66 -6.94
N ARG A 111 -19.65 0.47 -6.40
CA ARG A 111 -19.32 0.88 -5.02
C ARG A 111 -19.85 -0.11 -3.98
N THR A 112 -21.06 -0.64 -4.19
CA THR A 112 -21.63 -1.69 -3.33
C THR A 112 -20.79 -2.97 -3.37
N GLU A 113 -20.23 -3.32 -4.53
CA GLU A 113 -19.39 -4.50 -4.69
C GLU A 113 -17.97 -4.29 -4.14
N SER A 114 -17.34 -3.13 -4.40
CA SER A 114 -15.93 -2.88 -4.10
C SER A 114 -15.67 -2.49 -2.64
N ALA A 115 -16.61 -1.78 -1.99
CA ALA A 115 -16.45 -1.35 -0.61
C ALA A 115 -16.13 -2.48 0.38
N PRO A 116 -16.89 -3.61 0.43
CA PRO A 116 -16.57 -4.70 1.36
C PRO A 116 -15.23 -5.36 1.06
N LYS A 117 -14.81 -5.44 -0.21
CA LYS A 117 -13.50 -5.97 -0.62
C LYS A 117 -12.34 -5.12 -0.07
N VAL A 118 -12.43 -3.80 -0.18
CA VAL A 118 -11.43 -2.90 0.42
C VAL A 118 -11.43 -3.00 1.94
N ALA A 119 -12.62 -3.05 2.56
CA ALA A 119 -12.74 -3.18 4.01
C ALA A 119 -12.07 -4.46 4.52
N GLU A 120 -12.28 -5.59 3.84
CA GLU A 120 -11.63 -6.86 4.18
C GLU A 120 -10.10 -6.78 4.07
N ALA A 121 -9.58 -6.17 3.01
CA ALA A 121 -8.14 -5.95 2.87
C ALA A 121 -7.57 -5.07 3.99
N ILE A 122 -8.30 -4.03 4.42
CA ILE A 122 -7.90 -3.19 5.57
C ILE A 122 -7.89 -4.02 6.84
N ILE A 123 -8.94 -4.79 7.13
CA ILE A 123 -9.03 -5.62 8.34
C ILE A 123 -7.85 -6.59 8.40
N LYS A 124 -7.58 -7.32 7.31
CA LYS A 124 -6.43 -8.23 7.23
C LYS A 124 -5.10 -7.51 7.41
N TYR A 125 -4.94 -6.32 6.84
CA TYR A 125 -3.72 -5.52 7.00
C TYR A 125 -3.52 -5.12 8.46
N MET A 126 -4.59 -4.67 9.14
CA MET A 126 -4.54 -4.31 10.56
C MET A 126 -4.25 -5.52 11.46
N GLN A 127 -4.83 -6.68 11.17
CA GLN A 127 -4.57 -7.93 11.89
C GLN A 127 -3.11 -8.38 11.76
N ASN A 128 -2.57 -8.38 10.54
CA ASN A 128 -1.22 -8.87 10.27
C ASN A 128 -0.12 -7.94 10.79
N HIS A 129 -0.34 -6.63 10.77
CA HIS A 129 0.72 -5.64 11.00
C HIS A 129 0.61 -4.87 12.31
N TYR A 130 -0.62 -4.71 12.83
CA TYR A 130 -0.86 -3.99 14.08
C TYR A 130 -1.40 -4.91 15.19
N GLY A 131 -1.70 -6.18 14.89
CA GLY A 131 -2.29 -7.12 15.84
C GLY A 131 -3.69 -6.71 16.32
N LEU A 132 -4.37 -5.82 15.59
CA LEU A 132 -5.70 -5.32 15.91
C LEU A 132 -6.79 -6.20 15.28
N LEU A 133 -7.99 -6.19 15.85
CA LEU A 133 -9.19 -6.83 15.28
C LEU A 133 -9.09 -8.38 15.16
N ARG A 134 -8.49 -9.04 16.15
CA ARG A 134 -8.51 -10.51 16.27
C ARG A 134 -9.88 -11.05 16.66
#